data_AF-A0A419X5N6-F1
#
_entry.id   AF-A0A419X5N6-F1
#
_cell.length_a   1.000
_cell.length_b   1.000
_cell.length_c   1.000
_cell.angle_alpha   90.00
_cell.angle_beta   90.00
_cell.angle_gamma   90.00
#
_symmetry.space_group_name_H-M   'P 1'
#
loop_
_entity.id
_entity.type
_entity.pdbx_description
1 polymer ?
#
loop_
_entity_poly.entity_id
_entity_poly.type
_entity_poly.pdbx_seq_one_letter_code
_entity_poly.pdbx_strand_id
1 'polypeptide(L)'
;MIPHQTEQAQAAAVDADARTVVEARRLVRRLATALVTAPFDEAAHVELQTFLANGAAEARAAWRRLNTLSDEELTARARTAVVGAAARGRK
;
A
#
# COMPACT_ATOMS: atom_id res chain seq x y z
N MET A 1 -28.23 -3.28 12.30
CA MET A 1 -27.07 -2.63 11.66
C MET A 1 -26.55 -3.58 10.59
N ILE A 2 -26.37 -3.09 9.37
CA ILE A 2 -26.42 -3.88 8.14
C ILE A 2 -25.03 -4.48 7.84
N PRO A 3 -24.87 -5.82 7.71
CA PRO A 3 -23.58 -6.49 7.51
C PRO A 3 -22.80 -5.99 6.28
N HIS A 4 -23.49 -5.53 5.24
CA HIS A 4 -22.86 -4.96 4.05
C HIS A 4 -22.06 -3.67 4.27
N GLN A 5 -22.37 -2.88 5.30
CA GLN A 5 -21.62 -1.64 5.57
C GLN A 5 -20.23 -1.94 6.16
N THR A 6 -20.13 -3.01 6.96
CA THR A 6 -18.88 -3.45 7.58
C THR A 6 -17.92 -4.02 6.53
N GLU A 7 -18.44 -4.82 5.59
CA GLU A 7 -17.65 -5.40 4.49
C GLU A 7 -17.06 -4.33 3.56
N GLN A 8 -17.83 -3.29 3.23
CA GLN A 8 -17.37 -2.20 2.37
C GLN A 8 -16.31 -1.33 3.05
N ALA A 9 -16.48 -1.02 4.33
CA ALA A 9 -15.50 -0.26 5.10
C ALA A 9 -14.17 -1.03 5.23
N GLN A 10 -14.23 -2.35 5.43
CA GLN A 10 -13.06 -3.20 5.51
C GLN A 10 -12.35 -3.32 4.16
N ALA A 11 -13.10 -3.45 3.04
CA ALA A 11 -12.51 -3.45 1.71
C ALA A 11 -11.74 -2.16 1.40
N ALA A 12 -12.33 -1.01 1.73
CA ALA A 12 -11.69 0.30 1.54
C ALA A 12 -10.43 0.49 2.42
N ALA A 13 -10.45 0.01 3.66
CA ALA A 13 -9.30 0.08 4.57
C ALA A 13 -8.10 -0.72 4.03
N VAL A 14 -8.37 -1.92 3.49
CA VAL A 14 -7.29 -2.76 2.96
C VAL A 14 -6.78 -2.25 1.60
N ASP A 15 -7.62 -1.61 0.78
CA ASP A 15 -7.17 -0.92 -0.44
C ASP A 15 -6.30 0.31 -0.11
N ALA A 16 -6.64 1.05 0.95
CA ALA A 16 -5.82 2.14 1.47
C ALA A 16 -4.46 1.61 1.94
N ASP A 17 -4.43 0.53 2.72
CA ASP A 17 -3.19 -0.12 3.16
C ASP A 17 -2.32 -0.55 1.97
N ALA A 18 -2.92 -1.16 0.95
CA ALA A 18 -2.20 -1.57 -0.26
C ALA A 18 -1.58 -0.36 -0.97
N ARG A 19 -2.33 0.74 -1.11
CA ARG A 19 -1.82 1.98 -1.69
C ARG A 19 -0.66 2.55 -0.87
N THR A 20 -0.80 2.62 0.45
CA THR A 20 0.24 3.12 1.36
C THR A 20 1.54 2.32 1.20
N VAL A 21 1.46 0.98 1.12
CA VAL A 21 2.64 0.12 0.94
C VAL A 21 3.28 0.31 -0.44
N VAL A 22 2.47 0.41 -1.51
CA VAL A 22 2.98 0.62 -2.87
C VAL A 22 3.71 1.96 -2.99
N GLU A 23 3.13 3.04 -2.47
CA GLU A 23 3.74 4.37 -2.51
C GLU A 23 5.02 4.42 -1.67
N ALA A 24 5.01 3.85 -0.46
CA ALA A 24 6.22 3.73 0.36
C ALA A 24 7.33 2.95 -0.36
N ARG A 25 7.00 1.84 -1.04
CA ARG A 25 7.99 1.05 -1.80
C ARG A 25 8.55 1.83 -2.98
N ARG A 26 7.73 2.60 -3.70
CA ARG A 26 8.16 3.46 -4.81
C ARG A 26 9.13 4.52 -4.33
N LEU A 27 8.79 5.20 -3.23
CA LEU A 27 9.62 6.21 -2.60
C LEU A 27 10.98 5.64 -2.19
N VAL A 28 10.99 4.55 -1.42
CA VAL A 28 12.24 3.91 -0.97
C VAL A 28 13.11 3.48 -2.15
N ARG A 29 12.52 2.92 -3.22
CA ARG A 29 13.29 2.51 -4.41
C ARG A 29 13.93 3.70 -5.12
N ARG A 30 13.19 4.80 -5.27
CA ARG A 30 13.71 6.04 -5.87
C ARG A 30 14.87 6.59 -5.04
N LEU A 31 14.69 6.70 -3.72
CA LEU A 31 15.72 7.20 -2.80
C LEU A 31 16.95 6.30 -2.77
N ALA A 32 16.78 4.98 -2.71
CA ALA A 32 17.90 4.03 -2.77
C ALA A 32 18.70 4.18 -4.07
N THR A 33 18.02 4.34 -5.21
CA THR A 33 18.68 4.56 -6.50
C THR A 33 19.46 5.87 -6.51
N ALA A 34 18.86 6.96 -6.01
CA ALA A 34 19.51 8.26 -5.91
C ALA A 34 20.76 8.20 -5.03
N LEU A 35 20.67 7.62 -3.85
CA LEU A 35 21.78 7.53 -2.90
C LEU A 35 22.90 6.58 -3.33
N VAL A 36 22.60 5.50 -4.06
CA VAL A 36 23.65 4.67 -4.67
C VAL A 36 24.37 5.41 -5.79
N THR A 37 23.65 6.24 -6.55
CA THR A 37 24.22 7.00 -7.68
C THR A 37 25.01 8.22 -7.20
N ALA A 38 24.49 8.93 -6.19
CA ALA A 38 25.06 10.12 -5.59
C ALA A 38 24.97 10.01 -4.05
N PRO A 39 25.98 9.41 -3.39
CA PRO A 39 25.94 9.12 -1.96
C PRO A 39 25.78 10.34 -1.03
N PHE A 40 26.10 11.54 -1.52
CA PHE A 40 26.00 12.79 -0.78
C PHE A 40 24.91 13.72 -1.35
N ASP A 41 23.90 13.17 -2.02
CA ASP A 41 22.71 13.92 -2.42
C ASP A 41 21.90 14.31 -1.17
N GLU A 42 22.09 15.56 -0.75
CA GLU A 42 21.46 16.12 0.45
C GLU A 42 19.92 16.08 0.37
N ALA A 43 19.35 16.31 -0.82
CA ALA A 43 17.90 16.29 -0.97
C ALA A 43 17.33 14.87 -0.77
N ALA A 44 18.01 13.85 -1.30
CA ALA A 44 17.64 12.46 -1.08
C ALA A 44 17.78 12.05 0.40
N HIS A 45 18.80 12.55 1.10
CA HIS A 45 18.97 12.31 2.54
C HIS A 45 17.86 12.95 3.38
N VAL A 46 17.53 14.22 3.13
CA VAL A 46 16.44 14.93 3.82
C VAL A 46 15.09 14.24 3.59
N GLU A 47 14.81 13.84 2.35
CA GLU A 47 13.57 13.14 2.02
C GLU A 47 13.51 11.75 2.69
N LEU A 48 14.62 11.01 2.73
CA LEU A 48 14.71 9.75 3.45
C LEU A 48 14.46 9.93 4.95
N GLN A 49 15.11 10.90 5.59
CA GLN A 49 14.91 11.20 7.01
C GLN A 49 13.45 11.57 7.31
N THR A 50 12.84 12.38 6.45
CA THR A 50 11.42 12.77 6.56
C THR A 50 10.50 11.56 6.47
N PHE A 51 10.76 10.66 5.52
CA PHE A 51 9.98 9.43 5.40
C PHE A 51 10.14 8.52 6.61
N LEU A 52 11.36 8.35 7.12
CA LEU A 52 11.62 7.53 8.31
C LEU A 52 10.93 8.09 9.56
N ALA A 53 10.90 9.41 9.72
CA ALA A 53 10.25 10.07 10.84
C ALA A 53 8.72 9.95 10.79
N ASN A 54 8.11 10.15 9.61
CA ASN A 54 6.68 10.39 9.50
C ASN A 54 5.87 9.27 8.81
N GLY A 55 6.48 8.53 7.88
CA GLY A 55 5.74 7.61 7.00
C GLY A 55 6.11 6.13 7.17
N ALA A 56 7.33 5.82 7.60
CA ALA A 56 7.82 4.45 7.63
C ALA A 56 7.05 3.55 8.62
N ALA A 57 6.64 4.08 9.78
CA ALA A 57 5.89 3.34 10.77
C ALA A 57 4.50 2.94 10.26
N GLU A 58 3.80 3.86 9.61
CA GLU A 58 2.48 3.61 9.02
C GLU A 58 2.56 2.60 7.87
N ALA A 59 3.51 2.77 6.95
CA ALA A 59 3.72 1.85 5.84
C ALA A 59 4.04 0.43 6.34
N ARG A 60 4.83 0.32 7.42
CA ARG A 60 5.13 -0.98 8.04
C ARG A 60 3.91 -1.59 8.72
N ALA A 61 3.07 -0.79 9.37
CA ALA A 61 1.84 -1.25 9.98
C ALA A 61 0.83 -1.74 8.93
N ALA A 62 0.65 -0.99 7.83
CA ALA A 62 -0.16 -1.38 6.68
C ALA A 62 0.34 -2.70 6.06
N TRP A 63 1.66 -2.83 5.85
CA TRP A 63 2.24 -4.08 5.37
C TRP A 63 1.97 -5.25 6.32
N ARG A 64 2.08 -5.07 7.64
CA ARG A 64 1.74 -6.13 8.60
C ARG A 64 0.28 -6.54 8.50
N ARG A 65 -0.66 -5.58 8.46
CA ARG A 65 -2.10 -5.86 8.32
C ARG A 65 -2.41 -6.66 7.06
N LEU A 66 -1.77 -6.32 5.94
CA LEU A 66 -1.93 -7.04 4.68
C LEU A 66 -1.41 -8.48 4.75
N ASN A 67 -0.30 -8.74 5.46
CA ASN A 67 0.26 -10.08 5.60
C ASN A 67 -0.43 -10.93 6.67
N THR A 68 -1.30 -10.34 7.50
CA THR A 68 -2.14 -11.08 8.45
C THR A 68 -3.48 -11.50 7.87
N LEU A 69 -3.80 -11.10 6.63
CA LEU A 69 -5.00 -11.55 5.94
C LEU A 69 -4.91 -13.06 5.68
N SER A 70 -6.02 -13.75 5.92
CA SER A 70 -6.15 -15.18 5.63
C SER A 70 -6.25 -15.45 4.13
N ASP A 71 -5.93 -16.68 3.72
CA ASP A 71 -6.04 -17.13 2.33
C ASP A 71 -7.48 -17.02 1.77
N GLU A 72 -8.49 -17.19 2.63
CA GLU A 72 -9.90 -16.99 2.27
C GLU A 72 -10.19 -15.52 1.95
N GLU A 73 -9.68 -14.59 2.76
CA GLU A 73 -9.83 -13.15 2.53
C GLU A 73 -9.08 -12.68 1.28
N LEU A 74 -7.89 -13.24 1.03
CA LEU A 74 -7.12 -12.99 -0.19
C LEU A 74 -7.85 -13.51 -1.43
N THR A 75 -8.42 -14.72 -1.36
CA THR A 75 -9.16 -15.35 -2.46
C THR A 75 -10.47 -14.61 -2.76
N ALA A 76 -11.22 -14.21 -1.72
CA ALA A 76 -12.42 -13.40 -1.87
C ALA A 76 -12.09 -12.07 -2.56
N ARG A 77 -10.99 -11.42 -2.18
CA ARG A 77 -10.54 -10.15 -2.79
C ARG A 77 -10.07 -10.31 -4.23
N ALA A 78 -9.34 -11.38 -4.57
CA ALA A 78 -8.95 -11.66 -5.95
C ALA A 78 -10.17 -11.81 -6.85
N ARG A 79 -11.22 -12.50 -6.38
CA ARG A 79 -12.49 -12.63 -7.11
C ARG A 79 -13.19 -11.27 -7.29
N THR A 80 -13.28 -10.47 -6.23
CA THR A 80 -13.93 -9.14 -6.30
C THR A 80 -13.18 -8.18 -7.22
N ALA A 81 -11.85 -8.18 -7.20
CA ALA A 81 -11.02 -7.36 -8.10
C ALA A 81 -11.21 -7.75 -9.57
N VAL A 82 -11.26 -9.05 -9.87
CA VAL A 82 -11.50 -9.58 -11.24
C VAL A 82 -12.90 -9.24 -11.73
N VAL A 83 -13.94 -9.41 -10.90
CA VAL A 83 -15.33 -9.05 -11.26
C VAL A 83 -15.47 -7.55 -11.45
N GLY A 84 -14.86 -6.73 -10.59
CA GLY A 84 -14.84 -5.27 -10.73
C GLY A 84 -14.09 -4.79 -11.97
N ALA A 85 -13.00 -5.46 -12.36
CA ALA A 85 -12.26 -5.16 -13.59
C ALA A 85 -13.07 -5.54 -14.84
N ALA A 86 -13.73 -6.70 -14.83
CA ALA A 86 -14.60 -7.15 -15.92
C ALA A 86 -15.82 -6.24 -16.14
N ALA A 87 -16.34 -5.59 -15.09
CA ALA A 87 -17.41 -4.61 -15.18
C ALA A 87 -16.95 -3.27 -15.80
N ARG A 88 -15.67 -2.89 -15.61
CA ARG A 88 -15.10 -1.65 -16.17
C ARG A 88 -14.65 -1.77 -17.63
N GLY A 89 -14.29 -2.96 -18.10
CA GLY A 89 -13.93 -3.21 -19.50
C GLY A 89 -15.10 -3.37 -20.47
N ARG A 90 -16.34 -3.19 -20.00
CA ARG A 90 -17.59 -3.35 -20.78
C ARG A 90 -18.32 -2.01 -21.02
N LYS A 91 -17.60 -0.90 -20.90
CA LYS A 91 -17.99 0.47 -21.27
C LYS A 91 -17.03 0.99 -22.33
#